data_AF-A0A4V3BQB2-F1
#
_entry.id   AF-A0A4V3BQB2-F1
#
_cell.length_a   1.000
_cell.length_b   1.000
_cell.length_c   1.000
_cell.angle_alpha   90.00
_cell.angle_beta   90.00
_cell.angle_gamma   90.00
#
_symmetry.space_group_name_H-M   'P 1'
#
loop_
_entity.id
_entity.type
_entity.pdbx_description
1 polymer ?
#
loop_
_entity_poly.entity_id
_entity_poly.type
_entity_poly.pdbx_seq_one_letter_code
_entity_poly.pdbx_strand_id
1 'polypeptide(L)'
;MSVAESARSDEGPQFVRVAETARAPLSFVLNGEDVSALAGDTVLTAILTQQRRVRDSEFSGEPRAGFCLIGACQDCWVRTESGARVRACSTPLVAGMRIVTRIAASDGVSGAGR
;
A
#
# COMPACT_ATOMS: atom_id res chain seq x y z
N MET A 1 -3.94 21.06 -26.86
CA MET A 1 -3.65 19.68 -27.31
C MET A 1 -3.30 18.87 -26.07
N SER A 2 -4.05 17.79 -25.87
CA SER A 2 -4.17 16.99 -24.65
C SER A 2 -2.92 16.14 -24.38
N VAL A 3 -2.36 16.21 -23.18
CA VAL A 3 -1.56 15.12 -22.60
C VAL A 3 -2.45 14.34 -21.63
N ALA A 4 -3.49 13.70 -22.17
CA ALA A 4 -4.09 12.54 -21.53
C ALA A 4 -3.12 11.36 -21.75
N GLU A 5 -2.01 11.38 -21.02
CA GLU A 5 -1.02 10.31 -21.07
C GLU A 5 -1.58 9.14 -20.28
N SER A 6 -1.87 8.06 -21.00
CA SER A 6 -2.52 6.83 -20.59
C SER A 6 -2.26 6.42 -19.13
N ALA A 7 -3.35 6.36 -18.34
CA ALA A 7 -3.41 5.54 -17.14
C ALA A 7 -3.10 4.09 -17.54
N ARG A 8 -1.82 3.70 -17.49
CA ARG A 8 -1.42 2.29 -17.53
C ARG A 8 -2.23 1.61 -16.43
N SER A 9 -3.06 0.65 -16.82
CA SER A 9 -4.00 -0.04 -15.96
C SER A 9 -3.32 -0.43 -14.64
N ASP A 10 -3.71 0.23 -13.56
CA ASP A 10 -3.28 -0.03 -12.18
C ASP A 10 -3.91 -1.31 -11.62
N GLU A 11 -4.37 -2.18 -12.51
CA GLU A 11 -5.20 -3.33 -12.20
C GLU A 11 -4.29 -4.55 -12.06
N GLY A 12 -4.32 -5.15 -10.87
CA GLY A 12 -3.58 -6.35 -10.53
C GLY A 12 -2.44 -6.15 -9.52
N PRO A 13 -1.84 -7.26 -9.07
CA PRO A 13 -0.82 -7.25 -8.03
C PRO A 13 0.57 -6.84 -8.55
N GLN A 14 1.37 -6.19 -7.70
CA GLN A 14 2.80 -6.00 -7.96
C GLN A 14 3.61 -7.27 -7.65
N PHE A 15 3.23 -8.01 -6.61
CA PHE A 15 3.89 -9.23 -6.18
C PHE A 15 3.05 -10.45 -6.53
N VAL A 16 3.70 -11.42 -7.18
CA VAL A 16 3.12 -12.71 -7.52
C VAL A 16 3.87 -13.80 -6.76
N ARG A 17 3.14 -14.71 -6.11
CA ARG A 17 3.74 -15.87 -5.42
C ARG A 17 4.20 -16.88 -6.45
N VAL A 18 5.48 -17.25 -6.42
CA VAL A 18 6.06 -18.26 -7.32
C VAL A 18 6.04 -19.67 -6.72
N ALA A 19 6.15 -19.78 -5.38
CA ALA A 19 6.26 -21.08 -4.71
C ALA A 19 5.30 -21.19 -3.52
N GLU A 20 5.51 -20.40 -2.48
CA GLU A 20 4.78 -20.56 -1.22
C GLU A 20 3.35 -19.99 -1.30
N THR A 21 2.36 -20.87 -1.42
CA THR A 21 0.92 -20.56 -1.50
C THR A 21 0.06 -21.32 -0.48
N ALA A 22 0.66 -22.18 0.35
CA ALA A 22 -0.05 -23.15 1.18
C ALA A 22 -0.16 -22.76 2.66
N ARG A 23 0.52 -21.68 3.08
CA ARG A 23 0.34 -21.09 4.41
C ARG A 23 -1.13 -20.76 4.71
N ALA A 24 -1.47 -20.74 5.99
CA ALA A 24 -2.81 -20.41 6.44
C ALA A 24 -3.23 -19.01 5.93
N PRO A 25 -4.44 -18.86 5.34
CA PRO A 25 -4.99 -17.56 4.99
C PRO A 25 -5.15 -16.67 6.23
N LEU A 26 -4.94 -15.37 6.06
CA LEU A 26 -5.11 -14.36 7.10
C LEU A 26 -5.86 -13.17 6.54
N SER A 27 -7.03 -12.88 7.12
CA SER A 27 -7.92 -11.80 6.69
C SER A 27 -7.53 -10.45 7.27
N PHE A 28 -7.61 -9.40 6.45
CA PHE A 28 -7.41 -8.01 6.83
C PHE A 28 -8.26 -7.10 5.92
N VAL A 29 -8.33 -5.81 6.25
CA VAL A 29 -9.06 -4.82 5.44
C VAL A 29 -8.07 -3.90 4.75
N LEU A 30 -8.24 -3.70 3.45
CA LEU A 30 -7.46 -2.77 2.65
C LEU A 30 -8.39 -1.77 1.97
N ASN A 31 -8.26 -0.49 2.30
CA ASN A 31 -9.11 0.59 1.75
C ASN A 31 -10.61 0.31 1.90
N GLY A 32 -11.02 -0.31 3.01
CA GLY A 32 -12.41 -0.68 3.28
C GLY A 32 -12.87 -2.02 2.68
N GLU A 33 -12.03 -2.68 1.87
CA GLU A 33 -12.33 -3.98 1.27
C GLU A 33 -11.73 -5.13 2.08
N ASP A 34 -12.52 -6.18 2.33
CA ASP A 34 -12.04 -7.41 2.96
C ASP A 34 -11.16 -8.19 1.98
N VAL A 35 -9.90 -8.41 2.38
CA VAL A 35 -8.88 -9.08 1.58
C VAL A 35 -8.17 -10.15 2.40
N SER A 36 -7.49 -11.07 1.70
CA SER A 36 -6.76 -12.17 2.31
C SER A 36 -5.28 -12.13 1.92
N ALA A 37 -4.42 -12.46 2.88
CA ALA A 37 -2.99 -12.70 2.69
C ALA A 37 -2.61 -14.03 3.33
N LEU A 38 -1.32 -14.34 3.43
CA LEU A 38 -0.85 -15.55 4.10
C LEU A 38 -0.23 -15.20 5.46
N ALA A 39 -0.45 -16.06 6.45
CA ALA A 39 0.18 -15.93 7.75
C ALA A 39 1.71 -15.78 7.61
N GLY A 40 2.29 -14.84 8.35
CA GLY A 40 3.71 -14.50 8.29
C GLY A 40 4.09 -13.49 7.19
N ASP A 41 3.15 -13.06 6.35
CA ASP A 41 3.40 -11.94 5.43
C ASP A 41 3.66 -10.63 6.20
N THR A 42 4.45 -9.75 5.59
CA THR A 42 4.49 -8.34 6.02
C THR A 42 3.27 -7.60 5.49
N VAL A 43 2.94 -6.47 6.09
CA VAL A 43 1.91 -5.56 5.57
C VAL A 43 2.20 -5.20 4.11
N LEU A 44 3.47 -5.00 3.73
CA LEU A 44 3.82 -4.69 2.34
C LEU A 44 3.50 -5.85 1.39
N THR A 45 3.91 -7.07 1.74
CA THR A 45 3.63 -8.26 0.93
C THR A 45 2.13 -8.44 0.75
N ALA A 46 1.36 -8.26 1.82
CA ALA A 46 -0.09 -8.41 1.80
C ALA A 46 -0.78 -7.38 0.89
N ILE A 47 -0.32 -6.13 0.88
CA ILE A 47 -0.88 -5.10 -0.01
C ILE A 47 -0.47 -5.37 -1.46
N LEU A 48 0.81 -5.61 -1.72
CA LEU A 48 1.34 -5.71 -3.08
C LEU A 48 0.91 -6.99 -3.80
N THR A 49 0.32 -7.95 -3.10
CA THR A 49 -0.36 -9.11 -3.72
C THR A 49 -1.81 -8.83 -4.09
N GLN A 50 -2.34 -7.67 -3.73
CA GLN A 50 -3.68 -7.21 -4.08
C GLN A 50 -3.64 -6.05 -5.09
N GLN A 51 -2.61 -5.19 -5.03
CA GLN A 51 -2.50 -3.99 -5.87
C GLN A 51 -1.04 -3.65 -6.23
N ARG A 52 -0.85 -2.65 -7.10
CA ARG A 52 0.48 -2.31 -7.64
C ARG A 52 1.36 -1.40 -6.78
N ARG A 53 0.75 -0.64 -5.86
CA ARG A 53 1.42 0.41 -5.06
C ARG A 53 0.89 0.47 -3.64
N VAL A 54 1.56 1.23 -2.76
CA VAL A 54 1.14 1.41 -1.36
C VAL A 54 0.92 2.86 -0.96
N ARG A 55 1.43 3.82 -1.73
CA ARG A 55 1.19 5.25 -1.57
C ARG A 55 1.51 5.99 -2.86
N ASP A 56 1.12 7.26 -2.90
CA ASP A 56 1.64 8.22 -3.87
C ASP A 56 2.65 9.14 -3.17
N SER A 57 3.67 9.57 -3.91
CA SER A 57 4.69 10.50 -3.42
C SER A 57 4.07 11.87 -3.11
N GLU A 58 4.30 12.41 -1.91
CA GLU A 58 3.78 13.75 -1.54
C GLU A 58 4.38 14.87 -2.41
N PHE A 59 5.54 14.63 -3.02
CA PHE A 59 6.27 15.62 -3.81
C PHE A 59 5.95 15.54 -5.30
N SER A 60 5.86 14.33 -5.84
CA SER A 60 5.75 14.10 -7.29
C SER A 60 4.41 13.54 -7.72
N GLY A 61 3.55 13.10 -6.79
CA GLY A 61 2.31 12.37 -7.11
C GLY A 61 2.52 10.97 -7.69
N GLU A 62 3.75 10.64 -8.09
CA GLU A 62 4.10 9.33 -8.65
C GLU A 62 3.86 8.17 -7.67
N PRO A 63 3.40 7.02 -8.17
CA PRO A 63 3.10 5.85 -7.36
C PRO A 63 4.37 5.24 -6.75
N ARG A 64 4.23 4.76 -5.51
CA ARG A 64 5.31 4.12 -4.75
C ARG A 64 4.85 2.76 -4.24
N ALA A 65 5.58 1.71 -4.62
CA ALA A 65 5.39 0.36 -4.10
C ALA A 65 6.32 0.06 -2.92
N GLY A 66 7.50 0.70 -2.85
CA GLY A 66 8.58 0.28 -1.96
C GLY A 66 9.35 -0.91 -2.52
N PHE A 67 10.69 -0.80 -2.55
CA PHE A 67 11.54 -1.77 -3.25
C PHE A 67 12.62 -2.40 -2.36
N CYS A 68 13.04 -1.70 -1.29
CA CYS A 68 14.23 -2.14 -0.53
C CYS A 68 13.97 -3.29 0.44
N LEU A 69 12.71 -3.51 0.86
CA LEU A 69 12.30 -4.52 1.85
C LEU A 69 12.98 -4.44 3.23
N ILE A 70 13.81 -3.42 3.48
CA ILE A 70 14.62 -3.25 4.71
C ILE A 70 14.35 -1.93 5.43
N GLY A 71 13.36 -1.15 4.97
CA GLY A 71 13.01 0.15 5.57
C GLY A 71 13.88 1.34 5.14
N ALA A 72 14.81 1.18 4.19
CA ALA A 72 15.68 2.25 3.73
C ALA A 72 14.99 3.24 2.78
N CYS A 73 14.23 2.76 1.78
CA CYS A 73 13.68 3.59 0.69
C CYS A 73 12.59 4.59 1.09
N GLN A 74 12.01 4.46 2.29
CA GLN A 74 10.85 5.25 2.77
C GLN A 74 9.59 5.19 1.88
N ASP A 75 9.57 4.39 0.82
CA ASP A 75 8.44 4.33 -0.11
C ASP A 75 7.33 3.36 0.31
N CYS A 76 7.50 2.67 1.44
CA CYS A 76 6.59 1.65 1.95
C CYS A 76 5.67 2.12 3.09
N TRP A 77 5.59 3.43 3.35
CA TRP A 77 4.76 3.95 4.43
C TRP A 77 3.28 3.93 4.06
N VAL A 78 2.46 3.38 4.95
CA VAL A 78 0.99 3.34 4.86
C VAL A 78 0.37 3.85 6.16
N ARG A 79 -0.96 3.92 6.21
CA ARG A 79 -1.71 4.24 7.44
C ARG A 79 -2.63 3.10 7.83
N THR A 80 -2.94 2.99 9.12
CA THR A 80 -4.13 2.26 9.57
C THR A 80 -5.37 3.14 9.39
N GLU A 81 -6.56 2.54 9.41
CA GLU A 81 -7.82 3.31 9.46
C GLU A 81 -7.90 4.24 10.68
N SER A 82 -7.25 3.88 11.79
CA SER A 82 -7.11 4.75 12.98
C SER A 82 -6.10 5.90 12.81
N GLY A 83 -5.47 6.02 11.64
CA GLY A 83 -4.52 7.10 11.31
C GLY A 83 -3.07 6.84 11.73
N ALA A 84 -2.76 5.70 12.36
CA ALA A 84 -1.39 5.37 12.74
C ALA A 84 -0.53 5.10 11.50
N ARG A 85 0.70 5.63 11.49
CA ARG A 85 1.63 5.44 10.37
C ARG A 85 2.40 4.12 10.54
N VAL A 86 2.40 3.29 9.50
CA VAL A 86 2.98 1.93 9.54
C VAL A 86 4.02 1.75 8.44
N ARG A 87 5.20 1.23 8.81
CA ARG A 87 6.25 0.87 7.85
C ARG A 87 5.93 -0.50 7.28
N ALA A 88 5.31 -0.55 6.11
CA ALA A 88 4.71 -1.78 5.60
C ALA A 88 5.74 -2.91 5.40
N CYS A 89 6.96 -2.58 4.95
CA CYS A 89 7.96 -3.59 4.57
C CYS A 89 8.54 -4.40 5.74
N SER A 90 8.40 -3.92 6.97
CA SER A 90 9.00 -4.55 8.16
C SER A 90 7.97 -4.83 9.25
N THR A 91 6.70 -4.48 9.03
CA THR A 91 5.63 -4.73 9.99
C THR A 91 4.95 -6.05 9.61
N PRO A 92 4.92 -7.05 10.50
CA PRO A 92 4.14 -8.27 10.29
C PRO A 92 2.66 -7.94 10.15
N LEU A 93 1.97 -8.60 9.21
CA LEU A 93 0.52 -8.51 9.13
C LEU A 93 -0.12 -9.32 10.27
N VAL A 94 -1.14 -8.74 10.92
CA VAL A 94 -1.94 -9.42 11.95
C VAL A 94 -3.40 -9.43 11.50
N ALA A 95 -4.12 -10.49 11.87
CA ALA A 95 -5.53 -10.66 11.51
C ALA A 95 -6.37 -9.46 11.98
N GLY A 96 -7.27 -9.00 11.10
CA GLY A 96 -8.16 -7.87 11.39
C GLY A 96 -7.48 -6.49 11.32
N MET A 97 -6.21 -6.40 10.91
CA MET A 97 -5.60 -5.10 10.59
C MET A 97 -6.43 -4.37 9.53
N ARG A 98 -6.54 -3.05 9.69
CA ARG A 98 -7.30 -2.17 8.79
C ARG A 98 -6.37 -1.13 8.22
N ILE A 99 -6.02 -1.26 6.94
CA ILE A 99 -4.95 -0.50 6.28
C ILE A 99 -5.54 0.39 5.18
N VAL A 100 -5.00 1.61 5.09
CA VAL A 100 -5.36 2.62 4.09
C VAL A 100 -4.10 3.02 3.32
N THR A 101 -4.17 2.92 1.99
CA THR A 101 -3.09 3.29 1.06
C THR A 101 -3.40 4.53 0.25
N ARG A 102 -4.67 4.95 0.22
CA ARG A 102 -5.13 6.16 -0.46
C ARG A 102 -5.65 7.12 0.60
N ILE A 103 -5.03 8.28 0.72
CA ILE A 103 -5.64 9.37 1.48
C ILE A 103 -6.73 9.91 0.57
N ALA A 104 -7.99 9.85 0.99
CA ALA A 104 -9.06 10.55 0.28
C ALA A 104 -8.59 11.99 0.07
N ALA A 105 -8.63 12.47 -1.17
CA ALA A 105 -8.19 13.83 -1.47
C ALA A 105 -8.92 14.78 -0.51
N SER A 106 -8.18 15.33 0.44
CA SER A 106 -8.69 16.43 1.24
C SER A 106 -8.84 17.59 0.26
N ASP A 107 -10.08 18.02 0.00
CA ASP A 107 -10.36 19.27 -0.69
C ASP A 107 -9.44 20.35 -0.09
N GLY A 108 -8.61 20.94 -0.95
CA GLY A 108 -7.34 21.54 -0.55
C GLY A 108 -7.39 22.47 0.66
N VAL A 109 -6.54 22.18 1.65
CA VAL A 109 -6.05 23.21 2.57
C VAL A 109 -4.77 23.77 1.97
N SER A 110 -4.90 24.92 1.30
CA SER A 110 -3.79 25.83 1.05
C SER A 110 -3.31 26.36 2.41
N GLY A 111 -2.26 25.75 2.95
CA GLY A 111 -1.56 26.21 4.13
C GLY A 111 -0.19 26.75 3.75
N ALA A 112 -0.11 28.03 3.41
CA ALA A 112 1.15 28.76 3.35
C ALA A 112 1.70 28.99 4.78
N GLY A 113 3.01 28.77 4.97
CA GLY A 113 3.80 29.18 6.14
C GLY A 113 4.52 28.02 6.82
N ARG A 114 5.80 28.09 7.19
CA ARG A 114 6.83 29.15 7.19
C ARG A 114 8.18 28.50 6.87
#